data_AF-A0A3D3Z3B9-F1
#
_entry.id   AF-A0A3D3Z3B9-F1
#
_cell.length_a   1.000
_cell.length_b   1.000
_cell.length_c   1.000
_cell.angle_alpha   90.00
_cell.angle_beta   90.00
_cell.angle_gamma   90.00
#
_symmetry.space_group_name_H-M   'P 1'
#
loop_
_entity.id
_entity.type
_entity.pdbx_description
1 polymer ?
#
loop_
_entity_poly.entity_id
_entity_poly.type
_entity_poly.pdbx_seq_one_letter_code
_entity_poly.pdbx_strand_id
1 'polypeptide(L)'
;MDQEALVTDAQTLTRSLDETMIKPKGVMLARSSETGESKLWVVPSSNIDKREFYGLVAQAISAEDLSALDVGMVELVDMARADRMGFRQLVRAPGISRIHLKSNWVNGISMPEGIIIRMNL
;
A
#
# COMPACT_ATOMS: atom_id res chain seq x y z
N MET A 1 -13.03 10.92 6.80
CA MET A 1 -13.08 9.49 6.44
C MET A 1 -12.90 8.66 7.70
N ASP A 2 -13.62 7.55 7.78
CA ASP A 2 -13.40 6.57 8.82
C ASP A 2 -12.09 5.82 8.52
N GLN A 3 -11.09 6.00 9.38
CA GLN A 3 -9.79 5.35 9.25
C GLN A 3 -9.90 3.83 9.43
N GLU A 4 -10.86 3.36 10.22
CA GLU A 4 -11.06 1.92 10.46
C GLU A 4 -11.57 1.24 9.20
N ALA A 5 -12.58 1.81 8.56
CA ALA A 5 -13.10 1.33 7.28
C ALA A 5 -12.01 1.32 6.20
N LEU A 6 -11.22 2.41 6.11
CA LEU A 6 -10.12 2.50 5.13
C LEU A 6 -9.03 1.45 5.35
N VAL A 7 -8.66 1.17 6.60
CA VAL A 7 -7.68 0.12 6.93
C VAL A 7 -8.25 -1.26 6.61
N THR A 8 -9.52 -1.49 6.93
CA THR A 8 -10.21 -2.76 6.64
C THR A 8 -10.26 -3.02 5.14
N ASP A 9 -10.67 -2.03 4.35
CA ASP A 9 -10.72 -2.13 2.89
C ASP A 9 -9.31 -2.34 2.30
N ALA A 10 -8.29 -1.66 2.84
CA ALA A 10 -6.91 -1.86 2.41
C ALA A 10 -6.41 -3.29 2.67
N GLN A 11 -6.79 -3.88 3.81
CA GLN A 11 -6.48 -5.26 4.14
C GLN A 11 -7.20 -6.25 3.21
N THR A 12 -8.49 -6.02 2.93
CA THR A 12 -9.29 -6.84 2.02
C THR A 12 -8.75 -6.76 0.59
N LEU A 13 -8.47 -5.54 0.08
CA LEU A 13 -7.86 -5.35 -1.22
C LEU A 13 -6.52 -6.07 -1.32
N THR A 14 -5.66 -5.94 -0.31
CA THR A 14 -4.35 -6.62 -0.30
C THR A 14 -4.50 -8.13 -0.43
N ARG A 15 -5.48 -8.73 0.26
CA ARG A 15 -5.78 -10.16 0.15
C ARG A 15 -6.29 -10.53 -1.24
N SER A 16 -7.21 -9.75 -1.80
CA SER A 16 -7.76 -9.99 -3.15
C SER A 16 -6.65 -9.92 -4.22
N LEU A 17 -5.69 -9.00 -4.07
CA LEU A 17 -4.55 -8.84 -4.98
C LEU A 17 -3.54 -10.00 -4.92
N ASP A 18 -3.55 -10.85 -3.90
CA ASP A 18 -2.68 -12.04 -3.81
C ASP A 18 -2.96 -13.06 -4.90
N GLU A 19 -4.20 -13.12 -5.36
CA GLU A 19 -4.64 -14.04 -6.41
C GLU A 19 -4.40 -13.47 -7.82
N THR A 20 -3.83 -12.27 -7.93
CA THR A 20 -3.56 -11.59 -9.21
C THR A 20 -2.09 -11.64 -9.59
N MET A 21 -1.71 -11.00 -10.70
CA MET A 21 -0.29 -10.81 -11.04
C MET A 21 0.41 -9.75 -10.17
N ILE A 22 -0.35 -8.91 -9.47
CA ILE A 22 0.22 -7.88 -8.58
C ILE A 22 0.97 -8.55 -7.43
N LYS A 23 0.32 -9.49 -6.71
CA LYS A 23 0.90 -10.23 -5.57
C LYS A 23 1.75 -9.32 -4.68
N PRO A 24 1.14 -8.37 -3.96
CA PRO A 24 1.89 -7.28 -3.32
C PRO A 24 2.94 -7.80 -2.34
N LYS A 25 4.18 -7.29 -2.48
CA LYS A 25 5.24 -7.47 -1.48
C LYS A 25 5.25 -6.34 -0.45
N GLY A 26 4.76 -5.17 -0.80
CA GLY A 26 4.58 -4.06 0.13
C GLY A 26 3.22 -3.42 -0.07
N VAL A 27 2.50 -3.16 1.02
CA VAL A 27 1.29 -2.34 1.01
C VAL A 27 1.31 -1.44 2.24
N MET A 28 1.18 -0.13 2.01
CA MET A 28 1.15 0.86 3.07
C MET A 28 0.10 1.91 2.77
N LEU A 29 -0.79 2.15 3.74
CA LEU A 29 -1.64 3.32 3.73
C LEU A 29 -0.82 4.49 4.25
N ALA A 30 -0.22 5.24 3.34
CA ALA A 30 0.67 6.34 3.65
C ALA A 30 -0.07 7.66 3.70
N ARG A 31 0.31 8.52 4.63
CA ARG A 31 -0.23 9.86 4.79
C ARG A 31 0.79 10.88 4.32
N SER A 32 0.37 11.75 3.41
CA SER A 32 1.12 12.92 3.01
C SER A 32 1.23 13.89 4.19
N SER A 33 2.45 14.26 4.57
CA SER A 33 2.69 15.29 5.58
C SER A 33 2.34 16.69 5.08
N GLU A 34 2.36 16.90 3.76
CA GLU A 34 2.13 18.20 3.14
C GLU A 34 0.63 18.48 2.95
N THR A 35 -0.11 17.50 2.42
CA THR A 35 -1.52 17.65 2.07
C THR A 35 -2.47 17.01 3.07
N GLY A 36 -1.95 16.17 3.97
CA GLY A 36 -2.75 15.39 4.92
C GLY A 36 -3.51 14.23 4.28
N GLU A 37 -3.48 14.10 2.95
CA GLU A 37 -4.17 13.07 2.18
C GLU A 37 -3.54 11.69 2.41
N SER A 38 -4.36 10.65 2.31
CA SER A 38 -3.90 9.25 2.41
C SER A 38 -3.92 8.58 1.04
N LYS A 39 -2.84 7.88 0.70
CA LYS A 39 -2.74 7.02 -0.48
C LYS A 39 -2.38 5.61 -0.05
N LEU A 40 -2.97 4.62 -0.71
CA LEU A 40 -2.60 3.23 -0.54
C LEU A 40 -1.49 2.89 -1.54
N TRP A 41 -0.26 2.87 -1.06
CA TRP A 41 0.90 2.48 -1.84
C TRP A 41 1.00 0.98 -1.93
N VAL A 42 1.16 0.47 -3.14
CA VAL A 42 1.26 -0.95 -3.44
C VAL A 42 2.53 -1.21 -4.24
N VAL A 43 3.39 -2.06 -3.70
CA VAL A 43 4.62 -2.55 -4.34
C VAL A 43 4.36 -3.97 -4.86
N PRO A 44 4.23 -4.16 -6.18
CA PRO A 44 3.96 -5.47 -6.77
C PRO A 44 5.17 -6.41 -6.62
N SER A 45 4.93 -7.71 -6.68
CA SER A 45 6.00 -8.71 -6.63
C SER A 45 6.90 -8.74 -7.87
N SER A 46 6.36 -8.26 -9.00
CA SER A 46 6.97 -8.25 -10.33
C SER A 46 6.68 -6.93 -11.04
N ASN A 47 7.37 -6.69 -12.15
CA ASN A 47 7.08 -5.52 -12.98
C ASN A 47 5.74 -5.71 -13.68
N ILE A 48 4.87 -4.71 -13.60
CA ILE A 48 3.51 -4.74 -14.17
C ILE A 48 3.26 -3.39 -14.86
N ASP A 49 2.58 -3.42 -16.00
CA ASP A 49 2.18 -2.19 -16.69
C ASP A 49 1.20 -1.38 -15.83
N LYS A 50 1.28 -0.06 -15.89
CA LYS A 50 0.42 0.83 -15.09
C LYS A 50 -1.06 0.62 -15.40
N ARG A 51 -1.43 0.49 -16.68
CA ARG A 51 -2.83 0.32 -17.07
C ARG A 51 -3.37 -1.01 -16.56
N GLU A 52 -2.57 -2.06 -16.66
CA GLU A 52 -2.92 -3.38 -16.14
C GLU A 52 -3.07 -3.37 -14.62
N PHE A 53 -2.12 -2.77 -13.89
CA PHE A 53 -2.18 -2.59 -12.45
C PHE A 53 -3.49 -1.92 -12.01
N TYR A 54 -3.80 -0.75 -12.59
CA TYR A 54 -5.01 -0.01 -12.22
C TYR A 54 -6.29 -0.73 -12.65
N GLY A 55 -6.25 -1.49 -13.75
CA GLY A 55 -7.36 -2.34 -14.17
C GLY A 55 -7.65 -3.47 -13.17
N LEU A 56 -6.61 -4.13 -12.64
CA LEU A 56 -6.74 -5.18 -11.63
C LEU A 56 -7.22 -4.61 -10.29
N VAL A 57 -6.70 -3.45 -9.87
CA VAL A 57 -7.16 -2.76 -8.67
C VAL A 57 -8.63 -2.38 -8.77
N ALA A 58 -9.06 -1.81 -9.90
CA ALA A 58 -10.46 -1.46 -10.13
C ALA A 58 -11.39 -2.68 -10.06
N GLN A 59 -10.97 -3.79 -10.67
CA GLN A 59 -11.71 -5.05 -10.63
C GLN A 59 -11.80 -5.59 -9.19
N ALA A 60 -10.71 -5.60 -8.44
CA ALA A 60 -10.68 -6.09 -7.05
C ALA A 60 -11.55 -5.21 -6.13
N ILE A 61 -11.45 -3.89 -6.23
CA ILE A 61 -12.30 -2.95 -5.47
C ILE A 61 -13.79 -3.22 -5.75
N SER A 62 -14.15 -3.38 -7.02
CA SER A 62 -15.54 -3.65 -7.41
C SER A 62 -16.02 -5.04 -7.00
N ALA A 63 -15.16 -6.06 -7.03
CA ALA A 63 -15.53 -7.43 -6.69
C ALA A 63 -15.74 -7.63 -5.18
N GLU A 64 -14.95 -6.94 -4.36
CA GLU A 64 -15.01 -7.00 -2.89
C GLU A 64 -15.98 -5.95 -2.29
N ASP A 65 -16.62 -5.13 -3.13
CA ASP A 65 -17.53 -4.04 -2.71
C ASP A 65 -16.89 -3.06 -1.71
N LEU A 66 -15.65 -2.65 -1.99
CA LEU A 66 -14.90 -1.75 -1.09
C LEU A 66 -15.42 -0.32 -1.23
N SER A 67 -15.93 0.23 -0.13
CA SER A 67 -16.64 1.52 -0.12
C SER A 67 -15.80 2.69 0.41
N ALA A 68 -14.73 2.40 1.16
CA ALA A 68 -13.81 3.39 1.69
C ALA A 68 -12.56 3.59 0.81
N LEU A 69 -12.37 2.76 -0.22
CA LEU A 69 -11.28 2.86 -1.20
C LEU A 69 -11.82 3.06 -2.61
N ASP A 70 -11.19 3.99 -3.33
CA ASP A 70 -11.30 4.10 -4.79
C ASP A 70 -9.94 3.87 -5.47
N VAL A 71 -9.97 3.60 -6.77
CA VAL A 71 -8.77 3.34 -7.57
C VAL A 71 -7.79 4.52 -7.55
N GLY A 72 -8.30 5.76 -7.50
CA GLY A 72 -7.50 6.97 -7.41
C GLY A 72 -6.77 7.13 -6.09
N MET A 73 -7.20 6.43 -5.03
CA MET A 73 -6.47 6.35 -3.75
C MET A 73 -5.29 5.37 -3.80
N VAL A 74 -5.28 4.43 -4.73
CA VAL A 74 -4.23 3.42 -4.86
C VAL A 74 -3.11 3.94 -5.76
N GLU A 75 -1.85 3.73 -5.36
CA GLU A 75 -0.69 4.15 -6.13
C GLU A 75 0.26 2.98 -6.35
N LEU A 76 0.61 2.74 -7.60
CA LEU A 76 1.69 1.82 -7.95
C LEU A 76 3.03 2.43 -7.51
N VAL A 77 3.73 1.71 -6.64
CA VAL A 77 5.09 2.05 -6.21
C VAL A 77 6.04 1.00 -6.74
N ASP A 78 6.92 1.38 -7.67
CA ASP A 78 7.96 0.48 -8.15
C ASP A 78 9.03 0.20 -7.07
N MET A 79 9.78 -0.89 -7.24
CA MET A 79 10.81 -1.31 -6.29
C MET A 79 11.88 -0.24 -6.05
N ALA A 80 12.29 0.51 -7.08
CA ALA A 80 13.31 1.54 -6.93
C ALA A 80 12.82 2.72 -6.08
N ARG A 81 11.55 3.11 -6.23
CA ARG A 81 10.89 4.10 -5.39
C ARG A 81 10.71 3.58 -3.97
N ALA A 82 10.27 2.34 -3.79
CA ALA A 82 10.15 1.71 -2.48
C ALA A 82 11.49 1.70 -1.72
N ASP A 83 12.59 1.38 -2.42
CA ASP A 83 13.94 1.37 -1.85
C ASP A 83 14.39 2.79 -1.44
N ARG A 84 14.13 3.81 -2.26
CA ARG A 84 14.39 5.23 -1.92
C ARG A 84 13.56 5.70 -0.73
N MET A 85 12.37 5.15 -0.54
CA MET A 85 11.49 5.44 0.59
C MET A 85 11.82 4.60 1.83
N GLY A 86 12.91 3.82 1.79
CA GLY A 86 13.39 3.06 2.92
C GLY A 86 12.55 1.84 3.29
N PHE A 87 11.70 1.34 2.39
CA PHE A 87 10.75 0.26 2.75
C PHE A 87 11.44 -1.03 3.22
N ARG A 88 12.63 -1.35 2.71
CA ARG A 88 13.43 -2.50 3.19
C ARG A 88 13.96 -2.33 4.62
N GLN A 89 13.95 -1.11 5.13
CA GLN A 89 14.36 -0.80 6.51
C GLN A 89 13.19 -0.86 7.48
N LEU A 90 11.96 -1.05 6.98
CA LEU A 90 10.78 -1.24 7.80
C LEU A 90 10.72 -2.66 8.38
N VAL A 91 9.83 -2.82 9.35
CA VAL A 91 9.52 -4.13 9.93
C VAL A 91 9.02 -5.10 8.86
N ARG A 92 9.54 -6.32 8.87
CA ARG A 92 9.05 -7.39 8.01
C ARG A 92 7.72 -7.94 8.56
N ALA A 93 6.68 -7.81 7.76
CA ALA A 93 5.32 -8.26 8.02
C ALA A 93 4.74 -8.94 6.76
N PRO A 94 5.02 -10.24 6.53
CA PRO A 94 4.63 -10.92 5.30
C PRO A 94 3.13 -11.20 5.19
N GLY A 95 2.42 -11.27 6.33
CA GLY A 95 0.97 -11.40 6.37
C GLY A 95 0.24 -10.07 6.19
N ILE A 96 -1.09 -10.13 6.30
CA ILE A 96 -1.92 -8.92 6.48
C ILE A 96 -1.77 -8.45 7.92
N SER A 97 -1.44 -7.17 8.10
CA SER A 97 -1.12 -6.56 9.38
C SER A 97 -1.74 -5.17 9.50
N ARG A 98 -1.61 -4.58 10.69
CA ARG A 98 -1.92 -3.18 10.98
C ARG A 98 -0.83 -2.62 11.86
N ILE A 99 0.26 -2.17 11.26
CA ILE A 99 1.40 -1.62 12.00
C ILE A 99 1.43 -0.11 11.77
N HIS A 100 1.22 0.65 12.84
CA HIS A 100 1.29 2.10 12.81
C HIS A 100 2.75 2.56 12.74
N LEU A 101 3.08 3.28 11.68
CA LEU A 101 4.37 3.93 11.50
C LEU A 101 4.18 5.43 11.69
N LYS A 102 4.81 6.00 12.72
CA LYS A 102 4.92 7.44 12.85
C LYS A 102 6.05 7.94 11.98
N SER A 103 5.92 9.15 11.44
CA SER A 103 7.02 9.79 10.71
C SER A 103 8.28 9.78 11.56
N ASN A 104 9.36 9.25 11.00
CA ASN A 104 10.65 9.19 11.65
C ASN A 104 11.78 9.26 10.61
N TRP A 105 13.00 9.40 11.11
CA TRP A 105 14.20 9.31 10.30
C TRP A 105 14.92 8.01 10.63
N VAL A 106 15.23 7.22 9.61
CA VAL A 106 15.98 5.98 9.75
C VAL A 106 17.13 6.02 8.76
N ASN A 107 18.37 5.94 9.27
CA ASN A 107 19.59 5.97 8.46
C ASN A 107 19.65 7.13 7.45
N GLY A 108 19.16 8.32 7.83
CA GLY A 108 19.13 9.51 6.97
C GLY A 108 18.01 9.53 5.93
N ILE A 109 17.11 8.55 5.92
CA ILE A 109 15.91 8.52 5.09
C ILE A 109 14.72 8.98 5.94
N SER A 110 13.96 9.95 5.43
CA SER A 110 12.68 10.33 6.03
C SER A 110 11.64 9.29 5.66
N MET A 111 11.08 8.65 6.70
CA MET A 111 10.04 7.66 6.52
C MET A 111 8.65 8.31 6.60
N PRO A 112 7.73 7.87 5.74
CA PRO A 112 6.37 8.36 5.73
C PRO A 112 5.62 7.92 6.99
N GLU A 113 4.68 8.76 7.44
CA GLU A 113 3.68 8.32 8.40
C GLU A 113 2.65 7.43 7.69
N GLY A 114 2.15 6.40 8.38
CA GLY A 114 1.06 5.61 7.85
C GLY A 114 0.82 4.31 8.58
N ILE A 115 0.10 3.42 7.93
CA ILE A 115 -0.20 2.07 8.42
C ILE A 115 0.35 1.08 7.41
N ILE A 116 1.28 0.24 7.85
CA ILE A 116 1.77 -0.88 7.06
C ILE A 116 0.70 -1.97 7.12
N ILE A 117 0.23 -2.35 5.93
CA ILE A 117 -0.71 -3.46 5.73
C ILE A 117 0.09 -4.74 5.46
N ARG A 118 1.13 -4.66 4.64
CA ARG A 118 2.08 -5.75 4.38
C ARG A 118 3.47 -5.20 4.09
N MET A 119 4.51 -5.90 4.52
CA MET A 119 5.90 -5.61 4.15
C MET A 119 6.74 -6.90 4.08
N ASN A 120 7.07 -7.34 2.87
CA ASN A 120 7.90 -8.51 2.58
C ASN A 120 8.89 -8.18 1.44
N LEU A 121 9.55 -7.02 1.58
CA LEU A 121 10.60 -6.52 0.70
C LEU A 121 11.99 -6.84 1.26
#